data_AF-F9SZ99-F1
#
_entry.id   AF-F9SZ99-F1
#
_cell.length_a   1.000
_cell.length_b   1.000
_cell.length_c   1.000
_cell.angle_alpha   90.00
_cell.angle_beta   90.00
_cell.angle_gamma   90.00
#
_symmetry.space_group_name_H-M   'P 1'
#
loop_
_entity.id
_entity.type
_entity.pdbx_description
1 polymer ?
#
loop_
_entity_poly.entity_id
_entity_poly.type
_entity_poly.pdbx_seq_one_letter_code
_entity_poly.pdbx_strand_id
1 'polypeptide(L)'
;NLHNIVVTATDSGGLPATINVTLQETDVNEAPTSNEPDGGYVFEYAENSDTGTLLGTVSASDVDEGDTLTYTITTNVEVDGLPLYRIDENSGEIYLTDKGVDVFTNNFEADP
;
A
#
# COMPACT_ATOMS: atom_id res chain seq x y z
N ASN A 1 22.16 8.13 -7.07
CA ASN A 1 23.17 9.23 -6.96
C ASN A 1 24.33 9.03 -7.91
N LEU A 2 25.03 10.10 -8.30
CA LEU A 2 26.22 10.04 -9.16
C LEU A 2 27.42 10.62 -8.45
N HIS A 3 28.51 9.86 -8.40
CA HIS A 3 29.78 10.27 -7.82
C HIS A 3 30.88 10.21 -8.87
N ASN A 4 31.75 11.21 -8.88
CA ASN A 4 32.90 11.24 -9.79
C ASN A 4 34.17 11.13 -8.95
N ILE A 5 34.96 10.10 -9.22
CA ILE A 5 36.28 9.93 -8.60
C ILE A 5 37.36 9.99 -9.67
N VAL A 6 38.57 10.32 -9.23
CA VAL A 6 39.76 10.35 -10.06
C VAL A 6 40.75 9.34 -9.49
N VAL A 7 41.17 8.40 -10.33
CA VAL A 7 42.14 7.35 -9.99
C VAL A 7 43.47 7.68 -10.66
N THR A 8 44.57 7.52 -9.93
CA THR A 8 45.93 7.69 -10.45
C THR A 8 46.65 6.35 -10.46
N ALA A 9 47.15 5.95 -11.63
CA ALA A 9 48.08 4.83 -11.77
C ALA A 9 49.51 5.37 -11.92
N THR A 10 50.45 4.89 -11.12
CA THR A 10 51.85 5.34 -11.14
C THR A 10 52.78 4.16 -11.43
N ASP A 11 53.71 4.32 -12.37
CA ASP A 11 54.72 3.30 -12.66
C ASP A 11 55.85 3.26 -11.62
N SER A 12 56.77 2.28 -11.74
CA SER A 12 57.92 2.17 -10.82
C SER A 12 58.93 3.32 -10.94
N GLY A 13 58.87 4.11 -12.01
CA GLY A 13 59.67 5.32 -12.21
C GLY A 13 59.03 6.59 -11.63
N GLY A 14 57.79 6.51 -11.14
CA GLY A 14 57.05 7.62 -10.55
C GLY A 14 56.19 8.43 -11.52
N LEU A 15 56.02 7.99 -12.77
CA LEU A 15 55.18 8.69 -13.75
C LEU A 15 53.70 8.33 -13.58
N PRO A 16 52.78 9.32 -13.41
CA PRO A 16 51.36 9.06 -13.20
C PRO A 16 50.53 9.10 -14.49
N ALA A 17 49.42 8.36 -14.51
CA ALA A 17 48.32 8.47 -15.46
C ALA A 17 46.99 8.64 -14.70
N THR A 18 46.15 9.57 -15.16
CA THR A 18 44.88 9.92 -14.52
C THR A 18 43.70 9.25 -15.21
N ILE A 19 42.78 8.69 -14.44
CA ILE A 19 41.59 7.97 -14.91
C ILE A 19 40.36 8.57 -14.21
N ASN A 20 39.42 9.09 -14.98
CA ASN A 20 38.14 9.56 -14.44
C ASN A 20 37.16 8.39 -14.38
N VAL A 21 36.50 8.21 -13.23
CA VAL A 21 35.52 7.15 -13.02
C VAL A 21 34.23 7.77 -12.51
N THR A 22 33.12 7.42 -13.14
CA THR A 22 31.77 7.75 -12.65
C THR A 22 31.18 6.53 -11.99
N LEU A 23 30.75 6.69 -10.74
CA LEU A 23 30.03 5.68 -9.97
C LEU A 23 28.57 6.11 -9.88
N GLN A 24 27.68 5.25 -10.38
CA GLN A 24 26.24 5.45 -10.31
C GLN A 24 25.67 4.52 -9.25
N GLU A 25 25.11 5.10 -8.20
CA GLU A 25 24.25 4.38 -7.28
C GLU A 25 22.92 4.12 -7.98
N THR A 26 22.61 2.85 -8.15
CA THR A 26 21.31 2.36 -8.61
C THR A 26 20.40 2.17 -7.41
N ASP A 27 19.14 2.49 -7.63
CA ASP A 27 18.07 2.26 -6.67
C ASP A 27 17.85 0.74 -6.43
N VAL A 28 17.41 0.39 -5.23
CA VAL A 28 17.01 -0.97 -4.85
C VAL A 28 15.57 -0.88 -4.38
N ASN A 29 14.72 -1.77 -4.87
CA ASN A 29 13.31 -1.76 -4.47
C ASN A 29 13.17 -2.01 -2.96
N GLU A 30 12.55 -1.08 -2.26
CA GLU A 30 12.11 -1.21 -0.89
C GLU A 30 10.70 -1.84 -0.82
N ALA A 31 10.26 -2.17 0.40
CA ALA A 31 8.90 -2.68 0.61
C ALA A 31 7.98 -1.53 1.04
N PRO A 32 6.69 -1.57 0.70
CA PRO A 32 5.76 -0.53 1.10
C PRO A 32 5.57 -0.51 2.61
N THR A 33 5.35 0.68 3.15
CA THR A 33 5.07 0.92 4.57
C THR A 33 3.61 1.32 4.76
N SER A 34 2.93 0.73 5.75
CA SER A 34 1.56 1.13 6.06
C SER A 34 1.51 2.53 6.66
N ASN A 35 0.48 3.31 6.32
CA ASN A 35 0.19 4.60 6.95
C ASN A 35 -0.84 4.43 8.09
N GLU A 36 -0.84 3.25 8.72
CA GLU A 36 -1.76 2.91 9.80
C GLU A 36 -1.53 3.86 10.99
N PRO A 37 -2.58 4.48 11.54
CA PRO A 37 -2.44 5.30 12.73
C PRO A 37 -2.14 4.44 13.96
N ASP A 38 -1.62 5.07 15.02
CA ASP A 38 -1.44 4.40 16.32
C ASP A 38 -2.77 3.79 16.80
N GLY A 39 -2.79 2.45 16.92
CA GLY A 39 -3.97 1.69 17.33
C GLY A 39 -4.83 1.14 16.19
N GLY A 40 -4.46 1.40 14.93
CA GLY A 40 -5.11 0.81 13.76
C GLY A 40 -6.25 1.63 13.17
N TYR A 41 -6.66 1.26 11.96
CA TYR A 41 -7.83 1.85 11.31
C TYR A 41 -9.13 1.38 11.98
N VAL A 42 -9.99 2.33 12.35
CA VAL A 42 -11.34 2.07 12.84
C VAL A 42 -12.31 2.92 12.02
N PHE A 43 -13.32 2.27 11.44
CA PHE A 43 -14.36 2.90 10.65
C PHE A 43 -15.73 2.53 11.22
N GLU A 44 -16.64 3.50 11.20
CA GLU A 44 -18.03 3.32 11.60
C GLU A 44 -18.93 3.55 10.39
N TYR A 45 -20.00 2.78 10.28
CA TYR A 45 -21.01 2.96 9.25
C TYR A 45 -22.40 2.71 9.85
N ALA A 46 -23.42 3.35 9.27
CA ALA A 46 -24.78 3.22 9.77
C ALA A 46 -25.36 1.84 9.46
N GLU A 47 -26.19 1.32 10.36
CA GLU A 47 -27.10 0.23 10.02
C GLU A 47 -27.98 0.63 8.82
N ASN A 48 -28.44 -0.37 8.05
CA ASN A 48 -29.24 -0.17 6.84
C ASN A 48 -28.53 0.63 5.72
N SER A 49 -27.19 0.70 5.73
CA SER A 49 -26.40 1.25 4.63
C SER A 49 -26.60 0.41 3.35
N ASP A 50 -26.67 1.09 2.20
CA ASP A 50 -26.84 0.44 0.90
C ASP A 50 -25.54 -0.20 0.38
N THR A 51 -25.68 -1.08 -0.62
CA THR A 51 -24.53 -1.68 -1.30
C THR A 51 -23.65 -0.58 -1.89
N GLY A 52 -22.35 -0.70 -1.65
CA GLY A 52 -21.38 0.25 -2.16
C GLY A 52 -21.25 1.52 -1.34
N THR A 53 -21.86 1.57 -0.16
CA THR A 53 -21.50 2.55 0.86
C THR A 53 -20.00 2.47 1.15
N LEU A 54 -19.31 3.61 1.04
CA LEU A 54 -17.91 3.77 1.44
C LEU A 54 -17.83 3.72 2.96
N LEU A 55 -17.03 2.79 3.49
CA LEU A 55 -16.83 2.61 4.92
C LEU A 55 -15.63 3.41 5.41
N GLY A 56 -14.57 3.45 4.60
CA GLY A 56 -13.34 4.14 4.92
C GLY A 56 -12.26 3.88 3.89
N THR A 57 -11.08 4.45 4.12
CA THR A 57 -9.94 4.34 3.21
C THR A 57 -8.70 4.03 4.02
N VAL A 58 -7.99 2.97 3.66
CA VAL A 58 -6.65 2.67 4.20
C VAL A 58 -5.60 3.19 3.22
N SER A 59 -4.38 3.42 3.69
CA SER A 59 -3.28 3.77 2.78
C SER A 59 -1.94 3.19 3.21
N ALA A 60 -1.07 3.04 2.23
CA ALA A 60 0.34 2.74 2.39
C ALA A 60 1.15 3.72 1.53
N SER A 61 2.46 3.76 1.74
CA SER A 61 3.41 4.52 0.95
C SER A 61 4.60 3.65 0.57
N ASP A 62 5.16 3.89 -0.61
CA ASP A 62 6.45 3.36 -1.01
C ASP A 62 7.42 4.53 -1.20
N VAL A 63 8.68 4.32 -0.85
CA VAL A 63 9.74 5.33 -1.03
C VAL A 63 10.28 5.32 -2.46
N ASP A 64 10.05 4.24 -3.20
CA ASP A 64 10.48 4.08 -4.58
C ASP A 64 9.63 4.92 -5.54
N GLU A 65 10.29 5.83 -6.25
CA GLU A 65 9.59 6.76 -7.14
C GLU A 65 8.97 6.04 -8.34
N GLY A 66 7.64 6.18 -8.49
CA GLY A 66 6.89 5.62 -9.61
C GLY A 66 6.30 4.25 -9.36
N ASP A 67 6.52 3.67 -8.17
CA ASP A 67 5.88 2.43 -7.76
C ASP A 67 4.37 2.59 -7.57
N THR A 68 3.64 1.54 -7.91
CA THR A 68 2.18 1.46 -7.80
C THR A 68 1.79 0.47 -6.73
N LEU A 69 0.93 0.89 -5.80
CA LEU A 69 0.41 0.03 -4.75
C LEU A 69 -0.91 -0.60 -5.17
N THR A 70 -1.07 -1.88 -4.82
CA THR A 70 -2.32 -2.62 -5.02
C THR A 70 -2.85 -3.14 -3.69
N TYR A 71 -4.13 -2.96 -3.44
CA TYR A 71 -4.79 -3.30 -2.18
C TYR A 71 -5.70 -4.53 -2.33
N THR A 72 -5.62 -5.46 -1.39
CA THR A 72 -6.49 -6.64 -1.33
C THR A 72 -6.87 -6.96 0.11
N ILE A 73 -8.10 -7.43 0.33
CA ILE A 73 -8.51 -7.98 1.63
C ILE A 73 -8.05 -9.44 1.72
N THR A 74 -7.00 -9.71 2.50
CA THR A 74 -6.47 -11.07 2.70
C THR A 74 -7.38 -11.94 3.55
N THR A 75 -8.02 -11.35 4.57
CA THR A 75 -8.97 -12.03 5.46
C THR A 75 -10.24 -11.20 5.52
N ASN A 76 -11.36 -11.80 5.09
CA ASN A 76 -12.66 -11.15 5.07
C ASN A 76 -13.62 -11.85 6.03
N VAL A 77 -14.72 -11.18 6.35
CA VAL A 77 -15.90 -11.85 6.90
C VAL A 77 -16.71 -12.37 5.73
N GLU A 78 -17.04 -13.64 5.76
CA GLU A 78 -17.79 -14.31 4.69
C GLU A 78 -19.03 -14.99 5.25
N VAL A 79 -20.14 -14.86 4.54
CA VAL A 79 -21.38 -15.61 4.81
C VAL A 79 -21.77 -16.30 3.51
N ASP A 80 -22.06 -17.60 3.59
CA ASP A 80 -22.29 -18.47 2.43
C ASP A 80 -21.17 -18.41 1.37
N GLY A 81 -19.92 -18.22 1.81
CA GLY A 81 -18.75 -18.10 0.94
C GLY A 81 -18.69 -16.81 0.12
N LEU A 82 -19.48 -15.79 0.49
CA LEU A 82 -19.47 -14.47 -0.14
C LEU A 82 -18.95 -13.42 0.84
N PRO A 83 -18.02 -12.54 0.43
CA PRO A 83 -17.44 -11.52 1.29
C PRO A 83 -18.43 -10.40 1.61
N LEU A 84 -18.44 -9.94 2.85
CA LEU A 84 -19.29 -8.82 3.29
C LEU A 84 -18.73 -7.45 2.89
N TYR A 85 -17.41 -7.39 2.68
CA TYR A 85 -16.70 -6.15 2.34
C TYR A 85 -15.84 -6.34 1.10
N ARG A 86 -15.62 -5.26 0.35
CA ARG A 86 -14.66 -5.22 -0.77
C ARG A 86 -13.73 -4.02 -0.61
N ILE A 87 -12.58 -4.06 -1.26
CA ILE A 87 -11.65 -2.93 -1.34
C ILE A 87 -11.43 -2.56 -2.80
N ASP A 88 -11.31 -1.27 -3.11
CA ASP A 88 -10.78 -0.82 -4.39
C ASP A 88 -9.28 -1.04 -4.42
N GLU A 89 -8.81 -1.75 -5.43
CA GLU A 89 -7.43 -2.20 -5.52
C GLU A 89 -6.42 -1.07 -5.71
N ASN A 90 -6.86 0.12 -6.14
CA ASN A 90 -5.99 1.26 -6.44
C ASN A 90 -6.06 2.34 -5.37
N SER A 91 -7.25 2.59 -4.81
CA SER A 91 -7.47 3.68 -3.85
C SER A 91 -7.40 3.24 -2.39
N GLY A 92 -7.53 1.94 -2.10
CA GLY A 92 -7.63 1.43 -0.72
C GLY A 92 -8.98 1.75 -0.05
N GLU A 93 -9.98 2.19 -0.81
CA GLU A 93 -11.34 2.45 -0.33
C GLU A 93 -12.08 1.13 -0.06
N ILE A 94 -12.64 1.00 1.13
CA ILE A 94 -13.39 -0.18 1.58
C ILE A 94 -14.88 0.10 1.47
N TYR A 95 -15.62 -0.85 0.88
CA TYR A 95 -17.05 -0.72 0.62
C TYR A 95 -17.85 -1.93 1.11
N LEU A 96 -19.12 -1.69 1.42
CA LEU A 96 -20.09 -2.74 1.73
C LEU A 96 -20.55 -3.48 0.45
N THR A 97 -20.57 -4.81 0.47
CA THR A 97 -21.09 -5.64 -0.64
C THR A 97 -22.60 -5.89 -0.49
N ASP A 98 -23.25 -6.43 -1.53
CA ASP A 98 -24.65 -6.90 -1.43
C ASP A 98 -24.84 -7.88 -0.27
N LYS A 99 -23.89 -8.81 -0.10
CA LYS A 99 -23.93 -9.78 1.00
C LYS A 99 -23.76 -9.10 2.35
N GLY A 100 -22.92 -8.07 2.44
CA GLY A 100 -22.78 -7.24 3.63
C GLY A 100 -24.12 -6.61 4.01
N VAL A 101 -24.79 -5.97 3.06
CA VAL A 101 -26.12 -5.39 3.28
C VAL A 101 -27.12 -6.45 3.73
N ASP A 102 -27.21 -7.59 3.05
CA ASP A 102 -28.13 -8.68 3.41
C ASP A 102 -27.92 -9.20 4.85
N VAL A 103 -26.68 -9.20 5.34
CA VAL A 103 -26.35 -9.64 6.70
C VAL A 103 -26.67 -8.55 7.74
N PHE A 104 -26.45 -7.28 7.41
CA PHE A 104 -26.64 -6.15 8.34
C PHE A 104 -28.01 -5.47 8.22
N THR A 105 -28.89 -5.94 7.33
CA THR A 105 -30.31 -5.51 7.21
C THR A 105 -31.22 -6.13 8.27
N ASN A 106 -30.69 -6.93 9.20
CA ASN A 106 -31.46 -7.43 10.33
C ASN A 106 -31.56 -6.35 11.42
N ASN A 107 -32.42 -5.37 11.19
CA ASN A 107 -33.12 -4.62 12.21
C ASN A 107 -33.73 -5.66 13.19
N PHE A 108 -33.11 -5.80 14.35
CA PHE A 108 -33.68 -6.50 15.51
C PHE A 108 -34.54 -5.53 16.35
N GLU A 109 -35.20 -4.58 15.69
CA GLU A 109 -36.25 -3.66 16.17
C GLU A 109 -37.61 -4.03 15.54
N ALA A 110 -37.78 -5.30 15.15
CA ALA A 110 -39.06 -5.89 14.80
C ALA A 110 -39.51 -6.85 15.90
N ASP A 111 -39.68 -6.35 17.13
CA ASP A 111 -40.58 -6.96 18.10
C ASP A 111 -41.36 -5.85 18.83
N PRO A 112 -42.69 -5.74 18.64
CA PRO A 112 -43.55 -4.77 19.34
C PRO A 112 -43.75 -5.09 20.83
#